data_AF-A0A1B2YMJ7-F1
#
_entry.id   AF-A0A1B2YMJ7-F1
#
_cell.length_a   1.000
_cell.length_b   1.000
_cell.length_c   1.000
_cell.angle_alpha   90.00
_cell.angle_beta   90.00
_cell.angle_gamma   90.00
#
_symmetry.space_group_name_H-M   'P 1'
#
loop_
_entity.id
_entity.type
_entity.pdbx_description
1 polymer ?
#
loop_
_entity_poly.entity_id
_entity_poly.type
_entity_poly.pdbx_seq_one_letter_code
_entity_poly.pdbx_strand_id
1 'polypeptide(L)'
;MHGIVRLPKLSAFASGLTQGFSETYLPEFLILPFAYVLPFIELILGILLLAGLKTRFALAASSVLIAILIFGSAFKEDWAGVGTQMIYAIFFFLLISKLEHNAWAVDSKVKRI
;
A
#
# COMPACT_ATOMS: atom_id res chain seq x y z
N MET A 1 -8.91 0.88 -6.94
CA MET A 1 -10.30 1.00 -6.47
C MET A 1 -10.61 0.00 -5.34
N HIS A 2 -9.77 -0.10 -4.29
CA HIS A 2 -10.05 -0.96 -3.11
C HIS A 2 -10.28 -0.15 -1.83
N GLY A 3 -9.58 0.98 -1.62
CA GLY A 3 -9.75 1.84 -0.45
C GLY A 3 -11.17 2.41 -0.28
N ILE A 4 -11.78 2.94 -1.35
CA ILE A 4 -13.14 3.54 -1.31
C ILE A 4 -14.20 2.49 -0.96
N VAL A 5 -14.05 1.25 -1.41
CA VAL A 5 -14.98 0.14 -1.11
C VAL A 5 -14.77 -0.40 0.31
N ARG A 6 -13.57 -0.23 0.88
CA ARG A 6 -13.24 -0.62 2.25
C ARG A 6 -13.68 0.40 3.30
N LEU A 7 -13.84 1.69 2.95
CA LEU A 7 -14.31 2.74 3.87
C LEU A 7 -15.64 2.39 4.58
N PRO A 8 -16.71 1.93 3.90
CA PRO A 8 -17.95 1.54 4.58
C PRO A 8 -17.88 0.19 5.31
N LYS A 9 -16.86 -0.63 5.06
CA LYS A 9 -16.66 -1.97 5.67
C LYS A 9 -15.37 -2.06 6.49
N LEU A 10 -14.92 -0.93 7.03
CA LEU A 10 -13.65 -0.80 7.76
C LEU A 10 -13.57 -1.76 8.93
N SER A 11 -14.67 -1.90 9.69
CA SER A 11 -14.76 -2.86 10.80
C SER A 11 -14.68 -4.31 10.32
N ALA A 12 -15.43 -4.68 9.27
CA ALA A 12 -15.41 -6.04 8.72
C ALA A 12 -14.05 -6.40 8.11
N PHE A 13 -13.36 -5.44 7.48
CA PHE A 13 -11.99 -5.62 6.99
C PHE A 13 -11.00 -5.75 8.15
N ALA A 14 -11.07 -4.88 9.15
CA ALA A 14 -10.20 -4.93 10.32
C ALA A 14 -10.37 -6.26 11.07
N SER A 15 -11.61 -6.68 11.33
CA SER A 15 -11.91 -7.97 11.97
C SER A 15 -11.46 -9.17 11.12
N GLY A 16 -11.66 -9.16 9.80
CA GLY A 16 -11.18 -10.24 8.93
C GLY A 16 -9.65 -10.31 8.86
N LEU A 17 -8.98 -9.16 8.95
CA LEU A 17 -7.52 -9.08 8.98
C LEU A 17 -6.99 -9.57 10.34
N THR A 18 -7.51 -9.08 11.48
CA THR A 18 -7.11 -9.56 12.80
C THR A 18 -7.42 -11.04 13.00
N GLN A 19 -8.59 -11.53 12.57
CA GLN A 19 -8.94 -12.95 12.63
C GLN A 19 -7.97 -13.80 11.82
N GLY A 20 -7.50 -13.28 10.68
CA GLY A 20 -6.44 -13.91 9.90
C GLY A 20 -5.12 -14.05 10.65
N PHE A 21 -4.80 -13.11 11.54
CA PHE A 21 -3.59 -13.13 12.36
C PHE A 21 -3.83 -13.76 13.75
N SER A 22 -5.05 -14.21 14.09
CA SER A 22 -5.34 -14.83 15.39
C SER A 22 -4.57 -16.14 15.61
N GLU A 23 -4.20 -16.86 14.55
CA GLU A 23 -3.35 -18.05 14.64
C GLU A 23 -1.85 -17.71 14.79
N THR A 24 -1.52 -16.42 14.72
CA THR A 24 -0.14 -15.94 14.73
C THR A 24 0.23 -15.35 16.09
N TYR A 25 1.51 -15.40 16.46
CA TYR A 25 2.03 -14.84 17.73
C TYR A 25 1.94 -13.30 17.85
N LEU A 26 1.34 -12.60 16.87
CA LEU A 26 1.22 -11.14 16.91
C LEU A 26 0.01 -10.72 17.77
N PRO A 27 0.18 -9.78 18.71
CA PRO A 27 -0.93 -9.28 19.51
C PRO A 27 -1.93 -8.51 18.65
N GLU A 28 -3.20 -8.87 18.77
CA GLU A 28 -4.33 -8.30 18.03
C GLU A 28 -4.44 -6.77 18.20
N PHE A 29 -4.04 -6.26 19.37
CA PHE A 29 -3.99 -4.83 19.69
C PHE A 29 -3.06 -4.02 18.77
N LEU A 30 -2.04 -4.64 18.15
CA LEU A 30 -1.15 -3.96 17.20
C LEU A 30 -1.68 -4.02 15.76
N ILE A 31 -2.34 -5.12 15.42
CA ILE A 31 -2.86 -5.39 14.07
C ILE A 31 -4.13 -4.59 13.80
N LEU A 32 -5.00 -4.46 14.81
CA LEU A 32 -6.27 -3.74 14.69
C LEU A 32 -6.08 -2.28 14.26
N PRO A 33 -5.28 -1.43 14.94
CA PRO A 33 -5.07 -0.05 14.49
C PRO A 33 -4.36 0.01 13.12
N PHE A 34 -3.44 -0.93 12.84
CA PHE A 34 -2.81 -1.02 11.52
C PHE A 34 -3.84 -1.29 10.41
N ALA A 35 -4.76 -2.23 10.63
CA ALA A 35 -5.81 -2.58 9.67
C ALA A 35 -6.79 -1.43 9.41
N TYR A 36 -7.07 -0.60 10.41
CA TYR A 36 -7.88 0.61 10.26
C TYR A 36 -7.16 1.69 9.46
N VAL A 37 -5.86 1.89 9.68
CA VAL A 37 -5.08 2.96 9.04
C VAL A 37 -4.67 2.60 7.61
N LEU A 38 -4.46 1.31 7.32
CA LEU A 38 -4.03 0.81 6.01
C LEU A 38 -4.85 1.37 4.82
N PRO A 39 -6.20 1.27 4.79
CA PRO A 39 -6.99 1.77 3.65
C PRO A 39 -6.90 3.30 3.48
N PHE A 40 -6.65 4.06 4.55
CA PHE A 40 -6.41 5.50 4.44
C PHE A 40 -5.06 5.79 3.79
N ILE A 41 -4.01 5.05 4.19
CA ILE A 41 -2.68 5.17 3.57
C ILE A 41 -2.75 4.80 2.09
N GLU A 42 -3.41 3.69 1.74
CA GLU A 42 -3.61 3.27 0.35
C GLU A 42 -4.33 4.34 -0.47
N LEU A 43 -5.34 4.99 0.09
CA LEU A 43 -6.09 6.06 -0.57
C LEU A 43 -5.22 7.31 -0.79
N ILE A 44 -4.50 7.75 0.24
CA ILE A 44 -3.64 8.94 0.17
C ILE A 44 -2.52 8.71 -0.85
N LEU A 45 -1.85 7.56 -0.81
CA LEU A 45 -0.79 7.21 -1.75
C LEU A 45 -1.33 7.07 -3.18
N GLY A 46 -2.51 6.45 -3.34
CA GLY A 46 -3.18 6.34 -4.65
C GLY A 46 -3.53 7.71 -5.24
N ILE A 47 -4.08 8.62 -4.44
CA ILE A 47 -4.39 9.99 -4.87
C ILE A 47 -3.09 10.73 -5.21
N LEU A 48 -2.04 10.58 -4.40
CA LEU A 48 -0.76 11.24 -4.60
C LEU A 48 -0.07 10.79 -5.91
N LEU A 49 -0.16 9.49 -6.23
CA LEU A 49 0.30 8.92 -7.50
C LEU A 49 -0.55 9.39 -8.69
N LEU A 50 -1.89 9.42 -8.55
CA LEU A 50 -2.80 9.89 -9.61
C LEU A 50 -2.64 11.39 -9.88
N ALA A 51 -2.47 12.19 -8.84
CA ALA A 51 -2.25 13.63 -8.93
C ALA A 51 -0.83 13.97 -9.46
N GLY A 52 0.10 13.02 -9.46
CA GLY A 52 1.48 13.22 -9.91
C GLY A 52 2.26 14.25 -9.09
N LEU A 53 1.86 14.48 -7.83
CA LEU A 53 2.54 15.35 -6.86
C LEU A 53 3.49 14.51 -6.01
N LYS A 54 4.75 14.95 -5.82
CA LYS A 54 5.76 14.23 -5.03
C LYS A 54 5.85 12.74 -5.38
N THR A 55 5.79 12.40 -6.67
CA THR A 55 5.67 11.02 -7.18
C THR A 55 6.81 10.12 -6.67
N ARG A 56 8.02 10.66 -6.46
CA ARG A 56 9.14 9.95 -5.85
C ARG A 56 8.84 9.48 -4.42
N PHE A 57 8.27 10.36 -3.61
CA PHE A 57 7.92 10.05 -2.22
C PHE A 57 6.72 9.09 -2.16
N ALA A 58 5.70 9.32 -3.00
CA ALA A 58 4.53 8.46 -3.10
C ALA A 58 4.90 7.02 -3.50
N LEU A 59 5.80 6.87 -4.47
CA LEU A 59 6.30 5.57 -4.90
C LEU A 59 7.17 4.90 -3.84
N ALA A 60 8.08 5.64 -3.20
CA ALA A 60 8.89 5.09 -2.11
C ALA A 60 8.01 4.61 -0.94
N ALA A 61 7.06 5.44 -0.50
CA ALA A 61 6.11 5.08 0.55
C ALA A 61 5.23 3.88 0.17
N SER A 62 4.73 3.83 -1.07
CA SER A 62 3.97 2.68 -1.58
C SER A 62 4.79 1.38 -1.61
N SER A 63 6.07 1.48 -1.95
CA SER A 63 6.99 0.33 -1.99
C SER A 63 7.24 -0.23 -0.59
N VAL A 64 7.48 0.66 0.38
CA VAL A 64 7.63 0.28 1.79
C VAL A 64 6.34 -0.34 2.33
N LEU A 65 5.17 0.22 1.98
CA LEU A 65 3.88 -0.33 2.37
C LEU A 65 3.69 -1.76 1.87
N ILE A 66 3.98 -2.03 0.59
CA ILE A 66 3.90 -3.38 0.02
C ILE A 66 4.90 -4.33 0.69
N ALA A 67 6.11 -3.88 1.03
CA ALA A 67 7.08 -4.72 1.75
C ALA A 67 6.56 -5.14 3.14
N ILE A 68 5.95 -4.20 3.89
CA ILE A 68 5.32 -4.49 5.19
C ILE A 68 4.16 -5.48 5.03
N LEU A 69 3.35 -5.32 3.98
CA LEU A 69 2.24 -6.22 3.69
C LEU A 69 2.71 -7.63 3.31
N ILE A 70 3.76 -7.75 2.49
CA ILE A 70 4.39 -9.04 2.16
C ILE A 70 4.91 -9.71 3.43
N PHE A 71 5.57 -8.95 4.31
CA PHE A 71 6.03 -9.47 5.58
C PHE A 71 4.88 -9.98 6.45
N GLY A 72 3.79 -9.21 6.57
CA GLY A 72 2.59 -9.63 7.30
C GLY A 72 1.93 -10.87 6.69
N SER A 73 1.74 -10.90 5.37
CA SER A 73 1.14 -12.04 4.67
C SER A 73 2.01 -13.29 4.73
N ALA A 74 3.34 -13.15 4.68
CA ALA A 74 4.27 -14.26 4.89
C ALA A 74 4.23 -14.79 6.33
N PHE A 75 4.07 -13.89 7.32
CA PHE A 75 3.95 -14.27 8.73
C PHE A 75 2.65 -15.03 9.02
N LYS A 76 1.60 -14.77 8.23
CA LYS A 76 0.31 -15.46 8.26
C LYS A 76 0.28 -16.73 7.37
N GLU A 77 1.40 -17.09 6.75
CA GLU A 77 1.50 -18.17 5.75
C GLU A 77 0.49 -18.06 4.59
N ASP A 78 0.04 -16.84 4.28
CA ASP A 78 -0.89 -16.55 3.19
C ASP A 78 -0.11 -16.36 1.87
N TRP A 79 0.39 -17.48 1.35
CA TRP A 79 1.21 -17.52 0.13
C TRP A 79 0.48 -16.97 -1.12
N ALA A 80 -0.85 -17.08 -1.16
CA ALA A 80 -1.66 -16.49 -2.22
C ALA A 80 -1.69 -14.95 -2.15
N GLY A 81 -1.82 -14.40 -0.94
CA GLY A 81 -1.69 -12.97 -0.67
C GLY A 81 -0.30 -12.44 -1.02
N VAL A 82 0.76 -13.14 -0.60
CA VAL A 82 2.15 -12.79 -0.90
C VAL A 82 2.40 -12.73 -2.40
N GLY A 83 1.94 -13.74 -3.16
CA GLY A 83 2.09 -13.75 -4.63
C GLY A 83 1.44 -12.54 -5.30
N THR A 84 0.23 -12.18 -4.86
CA THR A 84 -0.48 -10.99 -5.38
C THR A 84 0.27 -9.69 -5.03
N GLN A 85 0.79 -9.58 -3.82
CA GLN A 85 1.55 -8.40 -3.37
C GLN A 85 2.91 -8.27 -4.07
N MET A 86 3.57 -9.39 -4.41
CA MET A 86 4.79 -9.37 -5.22
C MET A 86 4.53 -8.82 -6.63
N ILE A 87 3.38 -9.12 -7.24
CA ILE A 87 2.99 -8.51 -8.52
C ILE A 87 2.89 -6.98 -8.38
N TYR A 88 2.27 -6.48 -7.30
CA TYR A 88 2.23 -5.04 -7.02
C TYR A 88 3.62 -4.44 -6.81
N ALA A 89 4.52 -5.15 -6.11
CA ALA A 89 5.90 -4.72 -5.94
C ALA A 89 6.63 -4.56 -7.29
N ILE A 90 6.41 -5.48 -8.23
CA ILE A 90 6.95 -5.38 -9.60
C ILE A 90 6.37 -4.16 -10.32
N PHE A 91 5.06 -3.92 -10.22
CA PHE A 91 4.46 -2.72 -10.81
C PHE A 91 5.05 -1.42 -10.24
N PHE A 92 5.18 -1.32 -8.92
CA PHE A 92 5.80 -0.15 -8.29
C PHE A 92 7.27 0.00 -8.68
N PHE A 93 8.02 -1.10 -8.77
CA PHE A 93 9.41 -1.10 -9.24
C PHE A 93 9.53 -0.60 -10.68
N LEU A 94 8.65 -1.06 -11.59
CA LEU A 94 8.61 -0.59 -12.97
C LEU A 94 8.24 0.89 -13.05
N LEU A 95 7.27 1.34 -12.24
CA LEU A 95 6.90 2.76 -12.12
C LEU A 95 8.06 3.62 -11.61
N ILE A 96 8.85 3.13 -10.64
CA ILE A 96 10.05 3.79 -10.13
C ILE A 96 11.15 3.81 -11.20
N SER A 97 11.37 2.70 -11.90
CA SER A 97 12.40 2.60 -12.94
C SER A 97 12.09 3.52 -14.14
N LYS A 98 10.82 3.71 -14.47
CA LYS A 98 10.37 4.65 -15.51
C LYS A 98 10.08 6.07 -15.00
N LEU A 99 10.37 6.36 -13.74
CA LEU A 99 10.10 7.66 -13.14
C LEU A 99 10.91 8.80 -13.78
N GLU A 100 12.08 8.51 -14.33
CA GLU A 100 12.91 9.49 -15.07
C GLU A 100 12.25 9.98 -16.37
N HIS A 101 11.33 9.21 -16.95
CA HIS A 101 10.57 9.60 -18.14
C HIS A 101 9.22 10.27 -17.80
N ASN A 102 8.98 10.57 -16.53
CA ASN A 102 7.70 11.09 -16.07
C ASN A 102 7.56 12.60 -16.35
N ALA A 103 7.49 12.97 -17.63
CA ALA A 103 7.30 14.34 -18.13
C ALA A 103 5.90 14.92 -17.82
N TRP A 104 4.97 14.10 -17.31
CA TRP A 104 3.62 14.48 -16.92
C TRP A 104 3.45 14.67 -15.41
N ALA A 105 4.48 14.41 -14.59
CA ALA A 105 4.43 14.76 -13.17
C ALA A 105 4.42 16.28 -13.01
N VAL A 106 3.51 16.82 -12.21
CA VAL A 106 3.46 18.25 -11.85
C VAL A 106 4.78 18.69 -11.20
N ASP A 107 5.46 17.77 -10.51
CA ASP A 107 6.83 17.95 -9.96
C ASP A 107 7.88 18.30 -11.03
N SER A 108 7.76 17.79 -12.26
CA SER A 108 8.70 18.08 -13.35
C SER A 108 8.59 19.52 -13.86
N LYS A 109 7.41 20.14 -13.72
CA LYS A 109 7.18 21.54 -14.09
C LYS A 109 7.66 22.52 -13.02
N VAL A 110 7.63 22.14 -11.74
CA VAL A 110 8.09 23.00 -10.63
C VAL A 110 9.61 23.17 -10.60
N LYS A 111 10.37 22.19 -11.11
CA LYS A 111 11.84 22.30 -11.20
C LYS A 111 12.33 23.11 -12.41
N ARG A 112 11.43 23.71 -13.18
CA ARG A 112 11.73 24.42 -14.43
C ARG A 112 11.28 25.89 -14.42
N ILE A 113 11.22 26.49 -13.23
CA ILE A 113 11.05 27.93 -13.01
C ILE A 113 12.34 28.46 -12.40
#